data_AF-A0A1H8DE36-F1
#
_entry.id   AF-A0A1H8DE36-F1
#
_cell.length_a   1.000
_cell.length_b   1.000
_cell.length_c   1.000
_cell.angle_alpha   90.00
_cell.angle_beta   90.00
_cell.angle_gamma   90.00
#
_symmetry.space_group_name_H-M   'P 1'
#
loop_
_entity.id
_entity.type
_entity.pdbx_description
1 polymer ?
#
loop_
_entity_poly.entity_id
_entity_poly.type
_entity_poly.pdbx_seq_one_letter_code
_entity_poly.pdbx_strand_id
1 'polypeptide(L)'
;MKQYLVAKGIPDSLIVVDNLGNTTRATVDNTLALRKHMSFNSIIVVSQYFHVTRTKKLFEDKGFKNVSSVSPHYFEWRDFYSVFREFPAYYTQ
;
A
#
# COMPACT_ATOMS: atom_id res chain seq x y z
N MET A 1 12.47 -4.29 1.35
CA MET A 1 11.61 -5.28 0.65
C MET A 1 12.25 -5.84 -0.63
N LYS A 2 12.77 -5.02 -1.54
CA LYS A 2 13.39 -5.47 -2.82
C LYS A 2 14.33 -6.68 -2.66
N GLN A 3 15.36 -6.55 -1.81
CA GLN A 3 16.35 -7.62 -1.58
C GLN A 3 15.70 -8.94 -1.11
N TYR A 4 14.69 -8.86 -0.25
CA TYR A 4 13.95 -10.04 0.21
C TYR A 4 13.23 -10.75 -0.95
N LEU A 5 12.57 -9.99 -1.84
CA LEU A 5 11.87 -10.56 -3.00
C LEU A 5 12.85 -11.21 -3.99
N VAL A 6 13.98 -10.55 -4.26
CA VAL A 6 15.04 -11.11 -5.13
C VAL A 6 15.62 -12.40 -4.53
N ALA A 7 15.87 -12.43 -3.22
CA ALA A 7 16.34 -13.64 -2.53
C ALA A 7 15.30 -14.79 -2.54
N LYS A 8 14.01 -14.47 -2.72
CA LYS A 8 12.93 -15.45 -2.92
C LYS A 8 12.70 -15.83 -4.39
N GLY A 9 13.58 -15.40 -5.30
CA GLY A 9 13.55 -15.77 -6.71
C GLY A 9 12.68 -14.88 -7.60
N ILE A 10 12.19 -13.75 -7.10
CA ILE A 10 11.46 -12.78 -7.94
C ILE A 10 12.47 -12.00 -8.80
N PRO A 11 12.34 -11.99 -10.14
CA PRO A 11 13.22 -11.22 -11.02
C PRO A 11 13.22 -9.71 -10.71
N ASP A 12 14.40 -9.09 -10.77
CA ASP A 12 14.58 -7.65 -10.51
C ASP A 12 13.71 -6.77 -11.43
N SER A 13 13.56 -7.20 -12.69
CA SER A 13 12.78 -6.53 -13.72
C SER A 13 11.28 -6.43 -13.40
N LEU A 14 10.77 -7.24 -12.47
CA LEU A 14 9.38 -7.20 -12.01
C LEU A 14 9.19 -6.35 -10.75
N ILE A 15 10.27 -5.78 -10.20
CA ILE A 15 10.24 -5.03 -8.93
C ILE A 15 10.50 -3.55 -9.20
N VAL A 16 9.46 -2.73 -9.02
CA VAL A 16 9.58 -1.28 -8.98
C VAL A 16 9.72 -0.85 -7.52
N VAL A 17 10.76 -0.06 -7.21
CA VAL A 17 10.96 0.49 -5.86
C VAL A 17 10.59 1.97 -5.84
N ASP A 18 9.65 2.32 -4.98
CA ASP A 18 9.34 3.70 -4.63
C ASP A 18 10.03 4.07 -3.31
N ASN A 19 11.02 4.96 -3.37
CA ASN A 19 11.72 5.48 -2.19
C ASN A 19 11.11 6.79 -1.64
N LEU A 20 10.03 7.29 -2.24
CA LEU A 20 9.36 8.54 -1.87
C LEU A 20 7.96 8.32 -1.28
N GLY A 21 7.54 7.06 -1.11
CA GLY A 21 6.28 6.66 -0.50
C GLY A 21 6.23 6.78 1.03
N ASN A 22 6.70 7.89 1.60
CA ASN A 22 6.82 8.08 3.06
C ASN A 22 5.46 8.22 3.79
N THR A 23 4.37 8.37 3.05
CA THR A 23 3.00 8.43 3.58
C THR A 23 2.08 7.60 2.70
N THR A 24 0.97 7.12 3.26
CA THR A 24 -0.05 6.37 2.50
C THR A 24 -0.57 7.15 1.30
N ARG A 25 -0.70 8.48 1.40
CA ARG A 25 -1.07 9.33 0.26
C ARG A 25 0.01 9.32 -0.81
N ALA A 26 1.27 9.51 -0.43
CA ALA A 26 2.39 9.46 -1.36
C ALA A 26 2.44 8.11 -2.08
N THR A 27 2.23 7.00 -1.36
CA THR A 27 2.13 5.66 -1.97
C THR A 27 1.04 5.59 -3.05
N VAL A 28 -0.16 6.10 -2.77
CA VAL A 28 -1.27 6.11 -3.74
C VAL A 28 -0.96 6.98 -4.95
N ASP A 29 -0.50 8.21 -4.72
CA ASP A 29 -0.19 9.15 -5.79
C ASP A 29 0.95 8.63 -6.69
N ASN A 30 2.03 8.11 -6.10
CA ASN A 30 3.15 7.53 -6.83
C ASN A 30 2.70 6.28 -7.62
N THR A 31 1.90 5.40 -7.01
CA THR A 31 1.38 4.20 -7.69
C THR A 31 0.52 4.58 -8.90
N LEU A 32 -0.39 5.56 -8.76
CA LEU A 32 -1.22 6.01 -9.88
C LEU A 32 -0.41 6.70 -10.98
N ALA A 33 0.68 7.41 -10.63
CA ALA A 33 1.58 8.00 -11.60
C ALA A 33 2.28 6.95 -12.48
N LEU A 34 2.53 5.74 -11.96
CA LEU A 34 3.09 4.63 -12.73
C LEU A 34 2.20 4.22 -13.92
N ARG A 35 0.88 4.52 -13.90
CA ARG A 35 -0.02 4.23 -15.03
C ARG A 35 0.38 4.88 -16.34
N LYS A 36 1.20 5.95 -16.29
CA LYS A 36 1.75 6.60 -17.49
C LYS A 36 2.77 5.72 -18.22
N HIS A 37 3.39 4.79 -17.52
CA HIS A 37 4.46 3.93 -18.03
C HIS A 37 4.08 2.45 -18.02
N MET A 38 3.14 2.05 -17.17
CA MET A 38 2.71 0.67 -16.98
C MET A 38 1.18 0.59 -16.93
N SER A 39 0.57 -0.06 -17.91
CA SER A 39 -0.88 -0.27 -17.93
C SER A 39 -1.29 -1.34 -16.91
N PHE A 40 -2.13 -0.97 -15.95
CA PHE A 40 -2.79 -1.90 -15.03
C PHE A 40 -4.21 -1.43 -14.70
N ASN A 41 -5.08 -2.39 -14.43
CA ASN A 41 -6.51 -2.19 -14.17
C ASN A 41 -6.96 -2.68 -12.79
N SER A 42 -6.07 -3.29 -12.01
CA SER A 42 -6.31 -3.77 -10.64
C SER A 42 -5.04 -3.66 -9.80
N ILE A 43 -5.21 -3.52 -8.49
CA ILE A 43 -4.11 -3.47 -7.51
C ILE A 43 -4.45 -4.38 -6.31
N ILE A 44 -3.45 -5.08 -5.78
CA ILE A 44 -3.49 -5.73 -4.47
C ILE A 44 -2.60 -4.93 -3.51
N VAL A 45 -3.18 -4.38 -2.44
CA VAL A 45 -2.44 -3.72 -1.36
C VAL A 45 -2.06 -4.75 -0.30
N VAL A 46 -0.77 -4.92 -0.06
CA VAL A 46 -0.26 -5.83 0.98
C VAL A 46 0.35 -4.99 2.10
N SER A 47 -0.28 -5.02 3.29
CA SER A 47 0.19 -4.27 4.47
C SER A 47 -0.37 -4.87 5.76
N GLN A 48 -0.01 -4.30 6.90
CA GLN A 48 -0.67 -4.62 8.17
C GLN A 48 -2.17 -4.27 8.10
N TYR A 49 -2.99 -5.02 8.84
CA TYR A 49 -4.45 -4.97 8.73
C TYR A 49 -5.05 -3.57 8.99
N PHE A 50 -4.40 -2.74 9.81
CA PHE A 50 -4.87 -1.39 10.09
C PHE A 50 -4.58 -0.41 8.94
N HIS A 51 -3.57 -0.65 8.11
CA HIS A 51 -3.21 0.26 7.02
C HIS A 51 -3.99 0.04 5.72
N VAL A 52 -4.52 -1.16 5.50
CA VAL A 52 -5.14 -1.51 4.22
C VAL A 52 -6.43 -0.71 3.96
N THR A 53 -7.24 -0.47 4.99
CA THR A 53 -8.52 0.26 4.86
C THR A 53 -8.31 1.69 4.37
N ARG A 54 -7.36 2.42 4.99
CA ARG A 54 -7.04 3.79 4.58
C ARG A 54 -6.45 3.85 3.18
N THR A 55 -5.58 2.90 2.84
CA THR A 55 -4.98 2.84 1.50
C THR A 55 -6.05 2.64 0.42
N LYS A 56 -7.00 1.73 0.65
CA LYS A 56 -8.12 1.49 -0.27
C LYS A 56 -8.99 2.72 -0.46
N LYS A 57 -9.36 3.40 0.64
CA LYS A 57 -10.13 4.66 0.58
C LYS A 57 -9.42 5.69 -0.31
N LEU A 58 -8.12 5.90 -0.12
CA LEU A 58 -7.37 6.90 -0.89
C LEU A 58 -7.28 6.57 -2.38
N PHE A 59 -7.19 5.29 -2.76
CA PHE A 59 -7.31 4.91 -4.17
C PHE A 59 -8.72 5.19 -4.73
N GLU A 60 -9.76 4.90 -3.95
CA GLU A 60 -11.15 5.15 -4.33
C GLU A 60 -11.44 6.66 -4.49
N ASP A 61 -10.95 7.49 -3.57
CA ASP A 61 -11.05 8.96 -3.63
C ASP A 61 -10.38 9.52 -4.91
N LYS A 62 -9.36 8.83 -5.43
CA LYS A 62 -8.66 9.16 -6.68
C LYS A 62 -9.31 8.50 -7.92
N GLY A 63 -10.47 7.86 -7.76
CA GLY A 63 -11.24 7.24 -8.84
C GLY A 63 -10.77 5.85 -9.26
N PHE A 64 -9.86 5.21 -8.52
CA PHE A 64 -9.38 3.87 -8.81
C PHE A 64 -10.05 2.84 -7.89
N LYS A 65 -11.07 2.15 -8.40
CA LYS A 65 -11.96 1.29 -7.59
C LYS A 65 -11.52 -0.17 -7.48
N ASN A 66 -10.73 -0.67 -8.43
CA ASN A 66 -10.36 -2.08 -8.49
C ASN A 66 -9.17 -2.40 -7.58
N VAL A 67 -9.37 -2.23 -6.27
CA VAL A 67 -8.34 -2.42 -5.24
C VAL A 67 -8.76 -3.50 -4.27
N SER A 68 -8.02 -4.60 -4.28
CA SER A 68 -8.09 -5.62 -3.24
C SER A 68 -6.94 -5.44 -2.25
N SER A 69 -7.01 -6.13 -1.11
CA SER A 69 -5.99 -6.04 -0.08
C SER A 69 -5.81 -7.35 0.66
N VAL A 70 -4.59 -7.58 1.13
CA VAL A 70 -4.23 -8.73 1.96
C VAL A 70 -3.39 -8.24 3.14
N SER A 71 -3.65 -8.80 4.32
CA SER A 71 -2.82 -8.60 5.50
C SER A 71 -2.36 -9.96 6.06
N PRO A 72 -1.14 -10.04 6.61
CA PRO A 72 -0.69 -11.24 7.29
C PRO A 72 -1.58 -11.53 8.50
N HIS A 73 -1.71 -12.81 8.86
CA HIS A 73 -2.36 -13.23 10.11
C HIS A 73 -1.39 -13.02 11.28
N TYR A 74 -1.14 -11.76 11.61
CA TYR A 74 -0.15 -11.35 12.59
C TYR A 74 -0.68 -10.18 13.41
N PHE A 75 -0.52 -10.27 14.72
CA PHE A 75 -1.02 -9.29 15.67
C PHE A 75 -0.02 -9.12 16.81
N GLU A 76 0.27 -7.87 17.16
CA GLU A 76 1.12 -7.49 18.29
C GLU A 76 0.39 -6.50 19.22
N TRP A 77 0.80 -6.46 20.49
CA TRP A 77 0.32 -5.44 21.44
C TRP A 77 0.54 -4.00 20.96
N ARG A 78 1.58 -3.75 20.17
CA ARG A 78 1.85 -2.44 19.56
C ARG A 78 0.78 -2.03 18.55
N ASP A 79 0.05 -2.98 18.00
CA ASP A 79 -0.98 -2.70 17.00
C ASP A 79 -2.17 -1.94 17.58
N PHE A 80 -2.43 -2.04 18.89
CA PHE A 80 -3.42 -1.18 19.55
C PHE A 80 -3.11 0.30 19.35
N TYR A 81 -1.87 0.71 19.64
CA TYR A 81 -1.43 2.09 19.41
C TYR A 81 -1.53 2.46 17.92
N SER A 82 -1.14 1.55 17.03
CA SER A 82 -1.21 1.76 15.58
C SER A 82 -2.64 1.96 15.08
N VAL A 83 -3.61 1.18 15.57
CA VAL A 83 -5.04 1.33 15.25
C VAL A 83 -5.57 2.68 15.73
N PHE A 84 -5.27 3.06 16.97
CA PHE A 84 -5.68 4.36 17.52
C PHE A 84 -5.12 5.53 16.71
N ARG A 85 -3.85 5.46 16.29
CA ARG A 85 -3.23 6.46 15.40
C ARG A 85 -3.86 6.48 14.02
N GLU A 86 -4.26 5.31 13.50
CA GLU A 86 -4.84 5.20 12.16
C GLU A 86 -6.21 5.85 12.07
N PHE A 87 -6.99 5.86 13.16
CA PHE A 87 -8.31 6.47 13.20
C PHE A 87 -8.32 7.96 12.79
N PRO A 88 -7.61 8.90 13.45
CA PRO A 88 -7.55 10.29 13.00
C PRO A 88 -6.92 10.38 11.60
N ALA A 89 -5.89 9.59 11.32
CA ALA A 89 -5.23 9.57 10.02
C ALA A 89 -6.16 9.11 8.87
N TYR A 90 -7.28 8.46 9.14
CA TYR A 90 -8.29 8.10 8.14
C TYR A 90 -9.16 9.29 7.75
N TYR A 91 -9.47 10.19 8.69
CA TYR A 91 -10.37 11.33 8.49
C TYR A 91 -9.66 12.62 8.08
N THR A 92 -8.39 12.81 8.44
CA THR A 92 -7.63 14.05 8.18
C THR A 92 -6.89 14.04 6.84
N GLN A 93 -7.38 13.29 5.85
CA GLN A 93 -6.76 13.10 4.54
C GLN A 93 -7.44 13.98 3.48
#